data_AF-A0A957EYS4-F1
#
_entry.id   AF-A0A957EYS4-F1
#
_cell.length_a   1.000
_cell.length_b   1.000
_cell.length_c   1.000
_cell.angle_alpha   90.00
_cell.angle_beta   90.00
_cell.angle_gamma   90.00
#
_symmetry.space_group_name_H-M   'P 1'
#
loop_
_entity.id
_entity.type
_entity.pdbx_description
1 polymer ?
#
loop_
_entity_poly.entity_id
_entity_poly.type
_entity_poly.pdbx_seq_one_letter_code
_entity_poly.pdbx_strand_id
1 'polypeptide(L)' 'MTTSFRQPKMEWLIPTGLLILSLVPVIAGAARMAELGSGAAITPDNARFFASPIPIVLHIASITLYSILGAFQFA' A
#
# COMPACT_ATOMS: atom_id res chain seq x y z
N MET A 1 -12.36 -8.93 -38.56
CA MET A 1 -12.36 -7.71 -37.72
C MET A 1 -13.34 -7.96 -36.58
N THR A 2 -12.90 -8.63 -35.51
CA THR A 2 -13.75 -8.96 -34.35
C THR A 2 -13.58 -7.87 -33.30
N THR A 3 -14.55 -6.97 -33.22
CA THR A 3 -14.63 -5.96 -32.16
C THR A 3 -14.98 -6.66 -30.84
N SER A 4 -13.97 -6.84 -29.99
CA SER A 4 -14.16 -7.27 -28.61
C SER A 4 -14.89 -6.16 -27.86
N PHE A 5 -16.15 -6.39 -27.48
CA PHE A 5 -16.89 -5.51 -26.59
C PHE A 5 -16.31 -5.61 -25.18
N ARG A 6 -15.30 -4.80 -24.84
CA ARG A 6 -14.93 -4.60 -23.44
C ARG A 6 -16.12 -3.97 -22.72
N GLN A 7 -16.72 -4.74 -21.81
CA GLN A 7 -17.79 -4.25 -20.95
C GLN A 7 -17.15 -3.29 -19.93
N PRO A 8 -17.66 -2.05 -19.75
CA PRO A 8 -17.07 -1.07 -18.83
C PRO A 8 -17.01 -1.58 -17.37
N LYS A 9 -17.89 -2.52 -17.02
CA LYS A 9 -17.89 -3.21 -15.73
C LYS A 9 -16.62 -4.03 -15.50
N MET A 10 -16.04 -4.64 -16.53
CA MET A 10 -14.81 -5.44 -16.44
C MET A 10 -13.54 -4.56 -16.46
N GLU A 11 -13.60 -3.38 -17.09
CA GLU A 11 -12.48 -2.43 -17.10
C GLU A 11 -12.16 -1.92 -15.70
N TRP A 12 -13.18 -1.71 -14.86
CA TRP A 12 -12.99 -1.25 -13.48
C TRP A 12 -12.70 -2.36 -12.46
N LEU A 13 -12.86 -3.65 -12.80
CA LEU A 13 -12.57 -4.74 -11.86
C LEU A 13 -11.10 -4.74 -11.43
N ILE A 14 -10.20 -4.48 -12.38
CA ILE A 14 -8.75 -4.52 -12.11
C ILE A 14 -8.33 -3.35 -11.21
N PRO A 15 -8.61 -2.07 -11.53
CA PRO A 15 -8.33 -0.96 -10.63
C PRO A 15 -8.97 -1.10 -9.26
N THR A 16 -10.26 -1.50 -9.18
CA THR A 16 -10.94 -1.71 -7.89
C THR A 16 -10.27 -2.81 -7.07
N GLY A 17 -9.94 -3.95 -7.69
CA GLY A 17 -9.26 -5.05 -7.02
C GLY A 17 -7.89 -4.64 -6.50
N LEU A 18 -7.12 -3.89 -7.28
CA LEU A 18 -5.81 -3.36 -6.89
C LEU A 18 -5.91 -2.34 -5.74
N LEU A 19 -6.91 -1.45 -5.77
CA LEU A 19 -7.18 -0.53 -4.67
C LEU A 19 -7.55 -1.26 -3.38
N ILE A 20 -8.41 -2.27 -3.45
CA ILE A 20 -8.76 -3.10 -2.29
C ILE A 20 -7.52 -3.84 -1.77
N LEU A 21 -6.73 -4.43 -2.65
CA LEU A 21 -5.49 -5.11 -2.28
C LEU A 21 -4.49 -4.15 -1.62
N SER A 22 -4.45 -2.88 -2.06
CA SER A 22 -3.58 -1.85 -1.47
C SER A 22 -3.91 -1.51 -0.01
N LEU A 23 -5.12 -1.83 0.46
CA LEU A 23 -5.47 -1.61 1.87
C LEU A 23 -4.59 -2.43 2.82
N VAL A 24 -4.14 -3.62 2.40
CA VAL A 24 -3.29 -4.49 3.22
C VAL A 24 -1.96 -3.80 3.60
N PRO A 25 -1.11 -3.38 2.63
CA PRO A 25 0.13 -2.68 2.96
C PRO A 25 -0.11 -1.31 3.60
N VAL A 26 -1.17 -0.58 3.23
CA VAL A 26 -1.46 0.74 3.81
C VAL A 26 -1.84 0.64 5.29
N ILE A 27 -2.72 -0.29 5.66
CA ILE A 27 -3.11 -0.50 7.07
C ILE A 27 -1.93 -1.01 7.89
N ALA A 28 -1.17 -1.99 7.36
CA ALA A 28 0.02 -2.49 8.03
C ALA A 28 1.08 -1.39 8.24
N GLY A 29 1.30 -0.54 7.23
CA GLY A 29 2.17 0.62 7.31
C GLY A 29 1.68 1.65 8.34
N ALA A 30 0.38 1.95 8.36
CA ALA A 30 -0.20 2.87 9.34
C ALA A 30 -0.04 2.38 10.78
N ALA A 31 -0.27 1.08 11.04
CA ALA A 31 -0.02 0.47 12.34
C ALA A 31 1.44 0.63 12.77
N ARG A 32 2.38 0.46 11.83
CA ARG A 32 3.81 0.67 12.09
C ARG A 32 4.15 2.14 12.35
N MET A 33 3.54 3.08 11.64
CA MET A 33 3.72 4.51 11.89
C MET A 33 3.17 4.91 13.27
N ALA A 34 2.04 4.34 13.68
CA ALA A 34 1.49 4.54 15.01
C ALA A 34 2.43 4.01 16.10
N GLU A 35 2.97 2.79 15.93
CA GLU A 35 3.95 2.20 16.86
C GLU A 35 5.20 3.07 17.05
N LEU A 36 5.76 3.59 15.94
CA LEU A 36 6.93 4.47 15.98
C LEU A 36 6.60 5.84 16.60
N GLY A 37 5.40 6.37 16.35
CA GLY A 37 4.96 7.67 16.86
C GLY A 37 4.48 7.67 18.31
N SER A 38 4.01 6.52 18.82
CA SER A 38 3.44 6.40 20.18
C SER A 38 4.47 6.12 21.27
N GLY A 39 5.75 5.96 20.92
CA GLY A 39 6.79 5.53 21.87
C GLY A 39 6.56 4.12 22.41
N ALA A 40 6.09 3.21 21.56
CA ALA A 40 5.85 1.82 21.95
C ALA A 40 7.11 1.15 22.51
N ALA A 41 6.91 0.12 23.35
CA ALA A 41 8.02 -0.63 23.93
C ALA A 41 8.89 -1.26 22.81
N ILE A 42 10.20 -1.06 22.92
CA ILE A 42 11.16 -1.64 21.99
C ILE A 42 11.33 -3.13 22.33
N THR A 43 11.06 -3.97 21.35
CA THR A 43 11.20 -5.43 21.39
C THR A 43 12.26 -5.87 20.37
N PRO A 44 12.79 -7.10 20.47
CA PRO A 44 13.73 -7.61 19.46
C PRO A 44 13.19 -7.54 18.02
N ASP A 45 11.88 -7.70 17.84
CA ASP A 45 11.23 -7.73 16.52
C ASP A 45 11.09 -6.34 15.87
N ASN A 46 10.99 -5.28 16.67
CA ASN A 46 10.78 -3.91 16.20
C ASN A 46 12.01 -3.00 16.35
N ALA A 47 13.05 -3.43 17.08
CA ALA A 47 14.24 -2.62 17.39
C ALA A 47 14.88 -1.98 16.14
N ARG A 48 14.91 -2.70 15.01
CA ARG A 48 15.43 -2.20 13.73
C ARG A 48 14.69 -0.97 13.20
N PHE A 49 13.38 -0.86 13.46
CA PHE A 49 12.55 0.24 12.99
C PHE A 49 12.77 1.50 13.83
N PHE A 50 13.02 1.34 15.13
CA PHE A 50 13.37 2.45 16.01
C PHE A 50 14.82 2.92 15.80
N ALA A 51 15.75 2.00 15.56
CA ALA A 51 17.15 2.33 15.31
C ALA A 51 17.35 3.06 13.97
N SER A 52 16.56 2.74 12.94
CA SER A 52 16.58 3.42 11.65
C SER A 52 15.16 3.58 11.10
N PRO A 53 14.47 4.67 11.44
CA PRO A 53 13.07 4.88 11.03
C PRO A 53 12.92 5.33 9.57
N ILE A 54 13.94 6.00 9.02
CA ILE A 54 13.88 6.57 7.65
C ILE A 54 13.57 5.50 6.59
N PRO A 55 14.25 4.34 6.54
CA PRO A 55 13.96 3.31 5.53
C PRO A 55 12.51 2.83 5.54
N ILE A 56 11.92 2.61 6.72
CA ILE A 56 10.54 2.10 6.80
C ILE A 56 9.50 3.18 6.48
N VAL A 57 9.74 4.43 6.90
CA VAL A 57 8.88 5.57 6.53
C VAL A 57 8.87 5.73 5.00
N LEU A 58 10.04 5.73 4.37
CA LEU A 58 10.16 5.83 2.91
C LEU A 58 9.49 4.67 2.20
N HIS A 59 9.67 3.44 2.70
CA HIS A 59 9.03 2.25 2.15
C HIS A 59 7.50 2.37 2.18
N ILE A 60 6.92 2.73 3.34
CA ILE A 60 5.46 2.89 3.52
C ILE A 60 4.91 3.98 2.60
N ALA A 61 5.56 5.14 2.54
CA ALA A 61 5.13 6.23 1.68
C ALA A 61 5.20 5.82 0.20
N SER A 62 6.31 5.21 -0.22
CA SER A 62 6.52 4.78 -1.61
C SER A 62 5.51 3.73 -2.05
N ILE A 63 5.30 2.69 -1.24
CA ILE A 63 4.37 1.61 -1.61
C ILE A 63 2.91 2.10 -1.62
N THR A 64 2.54 3.00 -0.70
CA THR A 64 1.20 3.60 -0.68
C THR A 64 0.93 4.38 -1.96
N LEU A 65 1.85 5.28 -2.34
CA LEU A 65 1.73 6.06 -3.57
C LEU A 65 1.74 5.16 -4.80
N TYR A 66 2.67 4.19 -4.87
CA TYR A 66 2.78 3.27 -5.99
C TYR A 66 1.51 2.43 -6.17
N SER A 67 0.96 1.86 -5.11
CA SER A 67 -0.24 1.02 -5.20
C SER A 67 -1.48 1.81 -5.58
N ILE A 68 -1.68 3.01 -5.04
CA ILE A 68 -2.84 3.85 -5.36
C ILE A 68 -2.74 4.36 -6.79
N LEU A 69 -1.62 5.01 -7.15
CA LEU A 69 -1.44 5.60 -8.48
C LEU A 69 -1.35 4.51 -9.55
N GLY A 70 -0.69 3.38 -9.25
CA GLY A 70 -0.55 2.24 -10.15
C GLY A 70 -1.89 1.58 -10.48
N ALA A 71 -2.85 1.54 -9.55
CA ALA A 71 -4.18 0.99 -9.82
C ALA A 71 -4.91 1.73 -10.96
N PHE A 72 -4.74 3.05 -11.04
CA PHE A 72 -5.34 3.88 -12.11
C PHE A 72 -4.68 3.70 -13.48
N GLN A 73 -3.51 3.05 -13.57
CA GLN A 73 -2.90 2.71 -14.87
C GLN A 73 -3.66 1.61 -15.62
N PHE A 74 -4.58 0.91 -14.94
CA PHE A 74 -5.40 -0.17 -15.48
C PHE A 74 -6.87 0.24 -15.69
N ALA A 75 -7.20 1.53 -15.49
CA ALA A 75 -8.54 2.09 -15.61
C ALA A 75 -8.85 2.61 -17.02
#